data_AF-A0A318CDN0-F1
#
_entry.id   AF-A0A318CDN0-F1
#
_cell.length_a   1.000
_cell.length_b   1.000
_cell.length_c   1.000
_cell.angle_alpha   90.00
_cell.angle_beta   90.00
_cell.angle_gamma   90.00
#
_symmetry.space_group_name_H-M   'P 1'
#
loop_
_entity.id
_entity.type
_entity.pdbx_description
1 polymer ?
#
loop_
_entity_poly.entity_id
_entity_poly.type
_entity_poly.pdbx_seq_one_letter_code
_entity_poly.pdbx_strand_id
1 'polypeptide(L)' 'ESYYEIPVVIGTHPIPMKYLTAHEKLSFWEKSDMYEKAEHLMKEDREIMKAYD' A
#
# COMPACT_ATOMS: atom_id res chain seq x y z
N GLU A 1 14.86 -4.92 -8.69
CA GLU A 1 14.15 -3.70 -8.24
C GLU A 1 15.02 -2.45 -8.37
N SER A 2 15.49 -2.12 -9.59
CA SER A 2 16.20 -0.86 -9.87
C SER A 2 16.48 -0.75 -11.38
N TYR A 3 15.47 -0.95 -12.23
CA TYR A 3 15.70 -0.85 -13.68
C TYR A 3 15.88 0.61 -14.14
N TYR A 4 15.36 1.58 -13.38
CA TYR A 4 15.39 3.00 -13.76
C TYR A 4 16.09 3.94 -12.76
N GLU A 5 16.62 3.42 -11.64
CA GLU A 5 17.31 4.22 -10.58
C GLU A 5 16.58 5.49 -10.12
N ILE A 6 15.27 5.59 -10.36
CA ILE A 6 14.46 6.75 -9.97
C ILE A 6 14.00 6.52 -8.53
N PRO A 7 14.16 7.49 -7.61
CA PRO A 7 13.57 7.38 -6.29
C PRO A 7 12.04 7.35 -6.41
N VAL A 8 11.45 6.18 -6.20
CA VAL A 8 10.00 6.01 -6.17
C VAL A 8 9.52 6.40 -4.78
N VAL A 9 8.80 7.52 -4.71
CA VAL A 9 8.05 7.89 -3.50
C VAL A 9 6.81 7.00 -3.45
N ILE A 10 6.82 6.06 -2.52
CA ILE A 10 5.61 5.31 -2.19
C ILE A 10 4.70 6.29 -1.43
N GLY A 11 3.46 6.45 -1.90
CA GLY A 11 2.39 7.18 -1.20
C GLY A 11 2.45 8.71 -1.27
N THR A 12 1.78 9.31 -2.26
CA THR A 12 1.21 10.67 -2.15
C THR A 12 -0.31 10.66 -1.98
N HIS A 13 -0.95 9.50 -2.13
CA HIS A 13 -2.39 9.30 -2.08
C HIS A 13 -2.72 8.03 -1.30
N PRO A 14 -3.85 8.01 -0.59
CA PRO A 14 -4.24 6.91 0.27
C PRO A 14 -4.63 5.65 -0.48
N ILE A 15 -4.33 4.48 0.12
CA ILE A 15 -4.73 3.18 -0.44
C ILE A 15 -6.25 3.00 -0.31
N PRO A 16 -6.98 2.71 -1.42
CA PRO A 16 -8.41 2.44 -1.33
C PRO A 16 -8.70 1.19 -0.50
N MET A 17 -9.80 1.21 0.25
CA MET A 17 -10.16 0.14 1.18
C MET A 17 -10.37 -1.21 0.46
N LYS A 18 -10.98 -1.23 -0.73
CA LYS A 18 -11.12 -2.46 -1.55
C LYS A 18 -9.78 -3.06 -1.92
N TYR A 19 -8.78 -2.22 -2.22
CA TYR A 19 -7.44 -2.67 -2.60
C TYR A 19 -6.71 -3.28 -1.42
N LEU A 20 -6.72 -2.62 -0.26
CA LEU A 20 -6.12 -3.17 0.97
C LEU A 20 -6.72 -4.55 1.30
N THR A 21 -8.05 -4.65 1.29
CA THR A 21 -8.79 -5.89 1.58
C THR A 21 -8.47 -7.02 0.59
N ALA A 22 -8.28 -6.69 -0.70
CA ALA A 22 -7.92 -7.68 -1.71
C ALA A 22 -6.49 -8.20 -1.53
N HIS A 23 -5.56 -7.33 -1.15
CA HIS A 23 -4.16 -7.68 -0.95
C HIS A 23 -3.91 -8.40 0.38
N GLU A 24 -4.69 -8.11 1.43
CA GLU A 24 -4.71 -8.90 2.67
C GLU A 24 -5.06 -10.38 2.42
N LYS A 25 -5.87 -10.66 1.40
CA LYS A 25 -6.21 -12.05 1.02
C LYS A 25 -5.10 -12.74 0.21
N LEU A 26 -4.08 -12.01 -0.24
CA LEU A 26 -2.99 -12.52 -1.05
C LEU A 26 -1.72 -12.67 -0.19
N SER A 27 -1.28 -13.91 0.00
CA SER A 27 -0.04 -14.25 0.74
C SER A 27 1.25 -13.63 0.17
N PHE A 28 1.18 -12.98 -1.00
CA PHE A 28 2.32 -12.30 -1.61
C PHE A 28 2.77 -11.07 -0.82
N TRP A 29 1.85 -10.33 -0.20
CA TRP A 29 2.20 -9.12 0.56
C TRP A 29 2.87 -9.44 1.89
N GLU A 30 2.42 -10.49 2.57
CA GLU A 30 3.09 -11.04 3.74
C GLU A 30 4.50 -11.54 3.40
N LYS A 31 4.67 -12.25 2.28
CA LYS A 31 5.98 -12.76 1.84
C LYS A 31 6.95 -11.68 1.37
N SER A 32 6.44 -10.56 0.86
CA SER A 32 7.25 -9.47 0.30
C SER A 32 7.56 -8.37 1.32
N ASP A 33 7.13 -8.56 2.56
CA ASP A 33 7.22 -7.60 3.66
C ASP A 33 6.68 -6.21 3.26
N MET A 34 5.56 -6.25 2.52
CA MET A 34 4.98 -5.05 1.93
C MET A 34 4.40 -4.12 3.01
N TYR A 35 3.99 -4.68 4.15
CA TYR A 35 3.51 -3.93 5.30
C TYR A 35 4.57 -3.00 5.89
N GLU A 36 5.83 -3.45 5.96
CA GLU A 36 6.93 -2.63 6.47
C GLU A 36 7.35 -1.57 5.44
N LYS A 37 7.41 -1.94 4.15
CA LYS A 37 7.78 -1.02 3.06
C LYS A 37 6.74 0.07 2.78
N ALA A 38 5.46 -0.26 2.91
CA ALA A 38 4.33 0.62 2.64
C ALA A 38 3.58 1.02 3.92
N GLU A 39 4.26 0.99 5.08
CA GLU A 39 3.66 1.23 6.39
C GLU A 39 2.88 2.56 6.45
N HIS A 40 3.44 3.61 5.83
CA HIS A 40 2.84 4.94 5.76
C HIS A 40 1.49 4.97 5.03
N LEU A 41 1.29 4.14 3.99
CA LEU A 41 0.02 4.01 3.27
C LEU A 41 -1.02 3.24 4.09
N MET A 42 -0.59 2.24 4.85
CA MET A 42 -1.50 1.40 5.63
C MET A 42 -1.93 2.02 6.95
N LYS A 43 -1.18 3.00 7.46
CA LYS A 43 -1.49 3.75 8.69
C LYS A 43 -2.45 4.92 8.47
N GLU A 44 -2.89 5.17 7.25
CA GLU A 44 -3.84 6.26 6.97
C GLU A 44 -5.24 5.99 7.55
N ASP A 45 -6.03 7.06 7.66
CA ASP A 45 -7.35 6.97 8.26
C ASP A 45 -8.30 6.13 7.40
N ARG A 46 -9.01 5.18 8.04
CA ARG A 46 -9.95 4.29 7.36
C ARG A 46 -11.08 5.04 6.67
N GLU A 47 -11.47 6.21 7.17
CA GLU A 47 -12.48 7.05 6.53
C GLU A 47 -11.96 7.67 5.23
N ILE A 48 -10.66 8.02 5.19
CA ILE A 48 -10.00 8.51 3.98
C ILE A 48 -9.86 7.39 2.94
N MET A 49 -9.47 6.18 3.38
CA MET A 49 -9.38 5.01 2.51
C MET A 49 -10.73 4.62 1.89
N LYS A 50 -11.84 4.78 2.63
CA LYS A 50 -13.20 4.58 2.12
C LYS A 50 -13.66 5.69 1.18
N ALA A 51 -13.23 6.93 1.42
CA ALA A 51 -13.57 8.05 0.53
C ALA A 51 -12.89 7.94 -0.85
N TYR A 52 -11.77 7.21 -0.92
CA TYR A 52 -11.01 6.91 -2.14
C TYR A 52 -11.49 5.67 -2.91
N ASP A 53 -12.49 4.97 -2.38
CA ASP A 53 -12.95 3.67 -2.85
C ASP A 53 -13.90 3.69 -4.05
#